data_AF-A0A7J9M3R5-F1
#
_entry.id   AF-A0A7J9M3R5-F1
#
_cell.length_a   1.000
_cell.length_b   1.000
_cell.length_c   1.000
_cell.angle_alpha   90.00
_cell.angle_beta   90.00
_cell.angle_gamma   90.00
#
_symmetry.space_group_name_H-M   'P 1'
#
loop_
_entity.id
_entity.type
_entity.pdbx_description
1 polymer ?
#
loop_
_entity_poly.entity_id
_entity_poly.type
_entity_poly.pdbx_seq_one_letter_code
_entity_poly.pdbx_strand_id
1 'polypeptide(L)'
;MINLAGHCDPYSNGCTDLSSDIKSCQAQGIKVILSLGGGAGSYYLASSGDARQAKQTNTGMINPQCQYIDGDITNLENAWKQWTTNVPATKIFLGLPASPKAAGSSFIPESDLISQVIPAIKGSTKYGGVMLWSKYYDDQTGYSSAIKNYV
;
A
#
# COMPACT_ATOMS: atom_id res chain seq x y z
N MET A 1 0.62 6.02 -19.98
CA MET A 1 0.78 4.61 -20.39
C MET A 1 0.98 3.75 -19.16
N ILE A 2 0.43 2.53 -19.13
CA ILE A 2 0.59 1.62 -17.98
C ILE A 2 1.96 0.94 -18.03
N ASN A 3 2.63 0.80 -16.89
CA ASN A 3 3.87 0.03 -16.75
C ASN A 3 3.61 -1.12 -15.77
N LEU A 4 3.74 -2.35 -16.25
CA LEU A 4 3.60 -3.58 -15.46
C LEU A 4 4.91 -4.39 -15.48
N ALA A 5 6.05 -3.69 -15.43
CA ALA A 5 7.38 -4.28 -15.52
C ALA A 5 7.48 -5.26 -16.70
N GLY A 6 7.96 -6.48 -16.47
CA GLY A 6 8.08 -7.53 -17.48
C GLY A 6 6.83 -8.39 -17.67
N HIS A 7 5.67 -8.04 -17.10
CA HIS A 7 4.48 -8.89 -17.16
C HIS A 7 3.81 -8.91 -18.54
N CYS A 8 3.78 -7.77 -19.22
CA CYS A 8 3.20 -7.65 -20.56
C CYS A 8 3.69 -6.36 -21.23
N ASP A 9 3.59 -6.32 -22.55
CA ASP A 9 3.91 -5.14 -23.34
C ASP A 9 2.62 -4.34 -23.68
N PRO A 10 2.46 -3.11 -23.16
CA PRO A 10 1.29 -2.28 -23.46
C PRO A 10 1.28 -1.75 -24.90
N TYR A 11 2.41 -1.72 -25.61
CA TYR A 11 2.51 -1.19 -26.97
C TYR A 11 2.02 -2.17 -28.04
N SER A 12 1.90 -3.45 -27.71
CA SER A 12 1.48 -4.53 -28.61
C SER A 12 0.09 -5.10 -28.30
N ASN A 13 -0.71 -4.40 -27.48
CA ASN A 13 -1.94 -4.93 -26.87
C ASN A 13 -1.72 -6.17 -25.98
N GLY A 14 -0.47 -6.48 -25.62
CA GLY A 14 -0.11 -7.68 -24.84
C GLY A 14 -0.64 -7.68 -23.40
N CYS A 15 -1.11 -6.55 -22.88
CA CYS A 15 -1.70 -6.47 -21.54
C CYS A 15 -3.21 -6.76 -21.49
N THR A 16 -3.86 -7.06 -22.62
CA THR A 16 -5.31 -7.28 -22.66
C THR A 16 -5.74 -8.58 -21.96
N ASP A 17 -4.87 -9.59 -21.95
CA ASP A 17 -5.11 -10.88 -21.30
C ASP A 17 -5.33 -10.78 -19.78
N LEU A 18 -4.78 -9.74 -19.14
CA LEU A 18 -5.02 -9.41 -17.73
C LEU A 18 -6.51 -9.21 -17.41
N SER A 19 -7.34 -8.90 -18.41
CA SER A 19 -8.79 -8.79 -18.24
C SER A 19 -9.42 -10.07 -17.69
N SER A 20 -8.88 -11.24 -18.05
CA SER A 20 -9.35 -12.53 -17.56
C SER A 20 -8.98 -12.76 -16.09
N ASP A 21 -7.76 -12.40 -15.70
CA ASP A 21 -7.30 -12.45 -14.30
C ASP A 21 -8.07 -11.46 -13.42
N ILE A 22 -8.33 -10.25 -13.91
CA ILE A 22 -9.15 -9.24 -13.22
C ILE A 22 -10.54 -9.80 -12.94
N LYS A 23 -11.18 -10.42 -13.94
CA LYS A 23 -12.49 -11.07 -13.78
C LYS A 23 -12.45 -12.21 -12.78
N SER A 24 -11.39 -13.03 -12.80
CA SER A 24 -11.19 -14.13 -11.86
C SER A 24 -11.06 -13.64 -10.41
N CYS A 25 -10.35 -12.53 -10.18
CA CYS A 25 -10.27 -11.88 -8.87
C CYS A 25 -11.63 -11.31 -8.44
N GLN A 26 -12.31 -10.59 -9.33
CA GLN A 26 -13.62 -9.98 -9.04
C GLN A 26 -14.68 -11.04 -8.72
N ALA A 27 -14.68 -12.18 -9.40
CA ALA A 27 -15.57 -13.31 -9.13
C ALA A 27 -15.38 -13.91 -7.72
N GLN A 28 -14.20 -13.71 -7.11
CA GLN A 28 -13.90 -14.10 -5.73
C GLN A 28 -14.17 -12.97 -4.72
N GLY A 29 -14.81 -11.87 -5.14
CA GLY A 29 -15.08 -10.71 -4.30
C GLY A 29 -13.86 -9.81 -4.05
N ILE A 30 -12.75 -10.05 -4.75
CA ILE A 30 -11.52 -9.26 -4.60
C ILE A 30 -11.64 -8.00 -5.47
N LYS A 31 -11.40 -6.84 -4.86
CA LYS A 31 -11.40 -5.56 -5.55
C LYS A 31 -10.04 -5.31 -6.21
N VAL A 32 -10.05 -5.06 -7.51
CA VAL A 32 -8.86 -4.69 -8.29
C VAL A 32 -8.87 -3.18 -8.52
N ILE A 33 -7.77 -2.51 -8.17
CA ILE A 33 -7.64 -1.05 -8.24
C ILE A 33 -6.46 -0.72 -9.16
N LEU A 34 -6.68 0.19 -10.11
CA LEU A 34 -5.62 0.76 -10.92
C LEU A 34 -4.91 1.87 -10.12
N SER A 35 -3.62 1.69 -9.84
CA SER A 35 -2.79 2.70 -9.19
C SER A 35 -2.18 3.63 -10.24
N LEU A 36 -2.18 4.93 -9.97
CA LEU A 36 -1.56 5.95 -10.81
C LEU A 36 -0.29 6.49 -10.14
N GLY A 37 0.76 6.64 -10.93
CA GLY A 37 2.07 7.13 -10.47
C GLY A 37 3.03 5.98 -10.14
N GLY A 38 3.69 6.07 -8.99
CA GLY A 38 4.76 5.14 -8.56
C GLY A 38 6.14 5.80 -8.53
N GLY A 39 7.13 5.13 -7.93
CA GLY A 39 8.49 5.69 -7.78
C GLY A 39 9.31 5.77 -9.07
N ALA A 40 8.82 5.18 -10.17
CA ALA A 40 9.49 5.15 -11.47
C ALA A 40 8.64 5.86 -12.53
N GLY A 41 9.33 6.51 -13.49
CA GLY A 41 8.71 7.27 -14.57
C GLY A 41 8.47 8.75 -14.23
N SER A 42 7.98 9.49 -15.22
CA SER A 42 7.68 10.92 -15.10
C SER A 42 6.21 11.15 -15.44
N TYR A 43 5.44 11.59 -14.45
CA TYR A 43 4.03 11.93 -14.58
C TYR A 43 3.78 13.24 -13.83
N TYR A 44 3.04 14.14 -14.45
CA TYR A 44 2.69 15.44 -13.88
C TYR A 44 1.36 15.92 -14.45
N LEU A 45 0.72 16.84 -13.75
CA LEU A 45 -0.48 17.53 -14.21
C LEU A 45 -0.09 18.96 -14.58
N ALA A 46 -0.39 19.38 -15.80
CA ALA A 46 0.13 20.63 -16.35
C ALA A 46 -0.74 21.86 -15.97
N SER A 47 -2.00 21.67 -15.57
CA SER A 47 -2.91 22.77 -15.23
C SER A 47 -4.04 22.36 -14.28
N SER A 48 -4.76 23.33 -13.71
CA SER A 48 -5.99 23.09 -12.95
C SER A 48 -7.15 22.56 -13.81
N GLY A 49 -7.08 22.77 -15.13
CA GLY A 49 -7.92 22.08 -16.12
C GLY A 49 -7.63 20.57 -16.16
N ASP A 50 -6.36 20.19 -16.00
CA ASP A 50 -5.92 18.78 -15.90
C ASP A 50 -6.10 18.21 -14.48
N ALA A 51 -6.06 19.06 -13.45
CA ALA A 51 -5.94 18.65 -12.04
C ALA A 51 -7.25 18.40 -11.29
N ARG A 52 -8.39 18.20 -11.98
CA ARG A 52 -9.55 17.54 -11.33
C ARG A 52 -9.28 16.06 -11.00
N GLN A 53 -8.15 15.52 -11.43
CA GLN A 53 -7.61 14.24 -10.98
C GLN A 53 -6.16 14.42 -10.53
N ALA A 54 -5.85 13.96 -9.32
CA ALA A 54 -4.52 13.60 -8.80
C ALA A 54 -3.54 14.71 -8.31
N LYS A 55 -3.74 15.27 -7.11
CA LYS A 55 -2.62 15.92 -6.39
C LYS A 55 -1.56 14.88 -6.03
N GLN A 56 -0.40 14.91 -6.69
CA GLN A 56 0.80 14.17 -6.31
C GLN A 56 1.99 15.12 -6.23
N THR A 57 2.52 15.31 -5.02
CA THR A 57 3.85 15.89 -4.80
C THR A 57 4.87 14.76 -4.81
N ASN A 58 5.80 14.85 -5.75
CA ASN A 58 6.95 13.97 -5.89
C ASN A 58 7.90 14.06 -4.70
N THR A 59 8.67 12.99 -4.50
CA THR A 59 9.86 12.84 -3.62
C THR A 59 9.58 12.74 -2.11
N GLY A 60 9.47 11.50 -1.64
CA GLY A 60 9.54 11.14 -0.22
C GLY A 60 8.36 10.30 0.27
N MET A 61 8.37 8.99 -0.01
CA MET A 61 7.53 8.02 0.75
C MET A 61 8.00 7.87 2.21
N ILE A 62 8.99 8.66 2.63
CA ILE A 62 9.41 8.82 4.00
C ILE A 62 8.53 9.92 4.60
N ASN A 63 7.48 9.52 5.32
CA ASN A 63 6.87 10.38 6.32
C ASN A 63 7.44 9.93 7.68
N PRO A 64 8.53 10.55 8.19
CA PRO A 64 9.17 10.12 9.43
C PRO A 64 8.20 10.08 10.61
N GLN A 65 7.16 10.92 10.56
CA GLN A 65 6.12 11.01 11.57
C GLN A 65 5.21 9.77 11.61
N CYS A 66 5.26 8.90 10.59
CA CYS A 66 4.44 7.70 10.47
C CYS A 66 5.26 6.39 10.48
N GLN A 67 6.57 6.46 10.70
CA GLN A 67 7.44 5.28 10.65
C GLN A 67 7.45 4.52 11.98
N TYR A 68 7.54 3.21 11.86
CA TYR A 68 7.95 2.32 12.95
C TYR A 68 9.48 2.37 13.09
N ILE A 69 9.97 2.49 14.32
CA ILE A 69 11.40 2.53 14.63
C ILE A 69 11.65 1.51 15.74
N ASP A 70 12.26 0.37 15.40
CA ASP A 70 12.85 -0.63 16.32
C ASP A 70 12.14 -0.78 17.69
N GLY A 71 10.87 -1.21 17.68
CA GLY A 71 10.09 -1.47 18.90
C GLY A 71 9.31 -0.27 19.45
N ASP A 72 9.51 0.94 18.91
CA ASP A 72 8.74 2.12 19.26
C ASP A 72 7.63 2.38 18.22
N ILE A 73 6.39 2.15 18.64
CA ILE A 73 5.19 2.39 17.84
C ILE A 73 4.61 3.80 18.02
N THR A 74 5.17 4.64 18.88
CA THR A 74 4.55 5.91 19.31
C THR A 74 4.26 6.83 18.12
N ASN A 75 5.22 6.99 17.21
CA ASN A 75 5.04 7.83 16.02
C ASN A 75 3.97 7.26 15.09
N LEU A 76 4.03 5.95 14.83
CA LEU A 76 3.05 5.24 14.02
C LEU A 76 1.64 5.39 14.60
N GLU A 77 1.47 5.18 15.91
CA GLU A 77 0.17 5.27 16.58
C GLU A 77 -0.38 6.71 16.54
N ASN A 78 0.45 7.71 16.81
CA ASN A 78 0.06 9.11 16.76
C ASN A 78 -0.37 9.52 15.34
N ALA A 79 0.40 9.11 14.33
CA ALA A 79 0.01 9.30 12.95
C ALA A 79 -1.30 8.59 12.61
N TRP A 80 -1.46 7.33 13.03
CA TRP A 80 -2.69 6.56 12.80
C TRP A 80 -3.91 7.27 13.38
N LYS A 81 -3.82 7.79 14.61
CA LYS A 81 -4.87 8.59 15.26
C LYS A 81 -5.16 9.87 14.48
N GLN A 82 -4.14 10.58 14.02
CA GLN A 82 -4.30 11.79 13.23
C GLN A 82 -5.03 11.50 11.89
N TRP A 83 -4.62 10.45 11.19
CA TRP A 83 -5.22 10.05 9.92
C TRP A 83 -6.66 9.58 10.09
N THR A 84 -6.91 8.68 11.04
CA THR A 84 -8.25 8.18 11.31
C THR A 84 -9.20 9.24 11.85
N THR A 85 -8.71 10.27 12.53
CA THR A 85 -9.55 11.40 12.97
C THR A 85 -9.88 12.35 11.82
N ASN A 86 -8.88 12.77 11.05
CA ASN A 86 -9.01 13.93 10.17
C ASN A 86 -9.34 13.60 8.71
N VAL A 87 -9.05 12.38 8.24
CA VAL A 87 -9.31 12.01 6.85
C VAL A 87 -10.76 11.58 6.68
N PRO A 88 -11.53 12.21 5.76
CA PRO A 88 -12.91 11.83 5.45
C PRO A 88 -12.94 10.56 4.59
N ALA A 89 -12.55 9.44 5.18
CA ALA A 89 -12.57 8.11 4.58
C ALA A 89 -13.35 7.13 5.46
N THR A 90 -13.99 6.14 4.83
CA THR A 90 -14.69 5.06 5.53
C THR A 90 -13.73 4.00 6.04
N LYS A 91 -12.64 3.75 5.32
CA LYS A 91 -11.59 2.78 5.67
C LYS A 91 -10.21 3.36 5.38
N ILE A 92 -9.28 3.08 6.29
CA ILE A 92 -7.86 3.41 6.21
C ILE A 92 -7.09 2.11 6.43
N PHE A 93 -6.06 1.91 5.61
CA PHE A 93 -5.22 0.71 5.64
C PHE A 93 -3.81 1.11 6.07
N LEU A 94 -3.18 0.28 6.90
CA LEU A 94 -1.77 0.45 7.23
C LEU A 94 -0.91 -0.07 6.07
N GLY A 95 -0.18 0.81 5.39
CA GLY A 95 0.73 0.43 4.30
C GLY A 95 2.11 0.05 4.83
N LEU A 96 2.60 -1.14 4.46
CA LEU A 96 3.88 -1.69 4.94
C LEU A 96 4.68 -2.32 3.79
N PRO A 97 6.02 -2.31 3.87
CA PRO A 97 6.84 -3.18 3.03
C PRO A 97 6.70 -4.64 3.48
N ALA A 98 6.56 -5.57 2.54
CA ALA A 98 6.46 -7.02 2.81
C ALA A 98 7.83 -7.69 3.09
N SER A 99 8.92 -6.93 2.98
CA SER A 99 10.28 -7.40 3.20
C SER A 99 11.20 -6.24 3.56
N PRO A 100 12.25 -6.44 4.39
CA PRO A 100 13.29 -5.45 4.59
C PRO A 100 14.05 -5.11 3.30
N LYS A 101 13.98 -5.95 2.25
CA LYS A 101 14.55 -5.65 0.93
C LYS A 101 13.65 -4.75 0.07
N ALA A 102 12.40 -4.55 0.47
CA ALA A 102 11.41 -3.77 -0.27
C ALA A 102 11.48 -2.27 0.06
N ALA A 103 12.10 -1.90 1.18
CA ALA A 103 12.28 -0.53 1.62
C ALA A 103 13.57 -0.39 2.44
N GLY A 104 14.28 0.73 2.30
CA GLY A 104 15.49 0.99 3.08
C GLY A 104 15.25 1.22 4.58
N SER A 105 14.00 1.47 4.99
CA SER A 105 13.57 1.61 6.38
C SER A 105 12.06 1.30 6.50
N SER A 106 11.53 1.24 7.74
CA SER A 106 10.09 1.05 8.05
C SER A 106 9.53 -0.36 7.86
N PHE A 107 10.37 -1.37 7.71
CA PHE A 107 9.91 -2.76 7.84
C PHE A 107 9.57 -3.07 9.29
N ILE A 108 8.42 -3.71 9.51
CA ILE A 108 7.96 -4.15 10.82
C ILE A 108 8.03 -5.68 10.82
N PRO A 109 8.80 -6.32 11.70
CA PRO A 109 8.76 -7.77 11.87
C PRO A 109 7.33 -8.26 12.18
N GLU A 110 6.98 -9.45 11.74
CA GLU A 110 5.62 -10.00 11.93
C GLU A 110 5.25 -10.06 13.41
N SER A 111 6.20 -10.44 14.27
CA SER A 111 6.03 -10.49 15.72
C SER A 111 5.62 -9.15 16.31
N ASP A 112 6.27 -8.07 15.88
CA ASP A 112 6.03 -6.71 16.38
C ASP A 112 4.72 -6.16 15.82
N LEU A 113 4.43 -6.44 14.55
CA LEU A 113 3.16 -6.09 13.94
C LEU A 113 2.00 -6.72 14.71
N ILE A 114 2.09 -8.01 15.00
CA ILE A 114 1.03 -8.78 15.67
C ILE A 114 0.88 -8.37 17.14
N SER A 115 1.98 -8.24 17.87
CA SER A 115 1.94 -8.03 19.32
C SER A 115 1.78 -6.58 19.75
N GLN A 116 2.20 -5.62 18.91
CA GLN A 116 2.23 -4.20 19.28
C GLN A 116 1.33 -3.35 18.40
N VAL A 117 1.52 -3.43 17.08
CA VAL A 117 0.89 -2.48 16.14
C VAL A 117 -0.58 -2.78 15.90
N ILE A 118 -0.94 -4.02 15.57
CA ILE A 118 -2.33 -4.41 15.30
C ILE A 118 -3.24 -4.08 16.50
N PRO A 119 -2.91 -4.45 17.75
CA PRO A 119 -3.71 -4.08 18.92
C PRO A 119 -3.93 -2.57 19.06
N ALA A 120 -2.91 -1.75 18.74
CA ALA A 120 -2.99 -0.30 18.85
C ALA A 120 -3.91 0.34 17.80
N ILE A 121 -3.98 -0.21 16.58
CA ILE A 121 -4.69 0.43 15.45
C ILE A 121 -6.09 -0.15 15.19
N LYS A 122 -6.32 -1.43 15.54
CA LYS A 122 -7.54 -2.19 15.17
C LYS A 122 -8.80 -1.70 15.89
N GLY A 123 -8.66 -0.98 17.00
CA GLY A 123 -9.78 -0.36 17.72
C GLY A 123 -10.48 0.78 16.95
N SER A 124 -9.86 1.33 15.91
CA SER A 124 -10.48 2.36 15.08
C SER A 124 -11.59 1.79 14.19
N THR A 125 -12.77 2.41 14.16
CA THR A 125 -13.87 2.02 13.25
C THR A 125 -13.49 2.17 11.77
N LYS A 126 -12.51 3.04 11.48
CA LYS A 126 -11.93 3.23 10.15
C LYS A 126 -10.84 2.22 9.81
N TYR A 127 -10.44 1.31 10.71
CA TYR A 127 -9.49 0.25 10.35
C TYR A 127 -10.06 -0.61 9.21
N GLY A 128 -9.29 -0.68 8.11
CA GLY A 128 -9.62 -1.46 6.91
C GLY A 128 -8.75 -2.69 6.71
N GLY A 129 -7.57 -2.75 7.34
CA GLY A 129 -6.61 -3.83 7.19
C GLY A 129 -5.19 -3.33 6.94
N VAL A 130 -4.39 -4.19 6.33
CA VAL A 130 -2.99 -3.93 5.95
C VAL A 130 -2.87 -3.94 4.42
N MET A 131 -2.06 -3.04 3.88
CA MET A 131 -1.64 -3.01 2.48
C MET A 131 -0.14 -3.33 2.42
N LEU A 132 0.25 -4.25 1.55
CA LEU A 132 1.64 -4.70 1.44
C LEU A 132 2.27 -4.29 0.11
N TRP A 133 3.43 -3.64 0.19
CA TRP A 133 4.33 -3.44 -0.93
C TRP A 133 5.46 -4.47 -0.88
N SER A 134 5.55 -5.42 -1.79
CA SER A 134 4.63 -5.75 -2.89
C SER A 134 4.50 -7.28 -3.00
N LYS A 135 3.62 -7.76 -3.89
CA LYS A 135 3.43 -9.20 -4.14
C LYS A 135 4.74 -9.96 -4.36
N TYR A 136 5.69 -9.39 -5.09
CA TYR A 136 7.00 -10.00 -5.36
C TYR A 136 7.78 -10.30 -4.07
N TYR A 137 7.77 -9.37 -3.11
CA TYR A 137 8.46 -9.54 -1.83
C TYR A 137 7.65 -10.43 -0.89
N ASP A 138 6.33 -10.30 -0.91
CA ASP A 138 5.43 -11.14 -0.12
C ASP A 138 5.54 -12.62 -0.49
N ASP A 139 5.71 -12.95 -1.78
CA ASP A 139 5.95 -14.32 -2.23
C ASP A 139 7.26 -14.91 -1.73
N GLN A 140 8.26 -14.06 -1.45
CA GLN A 140 9.57 -14.50 -0.95
C GLN A 140 9.59 -14.68 0.56
N THR A 141 8.84 -13.85 1.28
CA THR A 141 8.87 -13.81 2.75
C THR A 141 7.69 -14.53 3.39
N GLY A 142 6.56 -14.66 2.69
CA GLY A 142 5.31 -15.16 3.25
C GLY A 142 4.67 -14.22 4.26
N TYR A 143 5.00 -12.93 4.23
CA TYR A 143 4.59 -11.94 5.23
C TYR A 143 3.07 -11.89 5.42
N SER A 144 2.30 -11.82 4.33
CA SER A 144 0.84 -11.85 4.36
C SER A 144 0.29 -13.12 4.99
N SER A 145 0.90 -14.27 4.72
CA SER A 145 0.49 -15.56 5.26
C SER A 145 0.70 -15.62 6.78
N ALA A 146 1.79 -15.04 7.27
CA ALA A 146 2.09 -14.97 8.69
C ALA A 146 1.11 -14.08 9.46
N ILE A 147 0.65 -12.98 8.86
CA ILE A 147 -0.22 -11.99 9.54
C ILE A 147 -1.72 -12.21 9.27
N LYS A 148 -2.08 -13.10 8.33
CA LYS A 148 -3.44 -13.28 7.80
C LYS A 148 -4.51 -13.45 8.87
N ASN A 149 -4.23 -14.19 9.94
CA ASN A 149 -5.20 -14.48 10.99
C ASN A 149 -5.36 -13.34 12.02
N TYR A 150 -4.53 -12.29 11.93
CA TYR A 150 -4.51 -11.17 12.86
C TYR A 150 -5.09 -9.88 12.27
N VAL A 151 -5.13 -9.78 10.94
CA VAL A 151 -5.68 -8.65 10.19
C VAL A 151 -7.20 -8.80 10.05
#